data_AF-A0A9E4LS60-F1
#
_entry.id   AF-A0A9E4LS60-F1
#
_cell.length_a   1.000
_cell.length_b   1.000
_cell.length_c   1.000
_cell.angle_alpha   90.00
_cell.angle_beta   90.00
_cell.angle_gamma   90.00
#
_symmetry.space_group_name_H-M   'P 1'
#
loop_
_entity.id
_entity.type
_entity.pdbx_description
1 polymer ?
#
loop_
_entity_poly.entity_id
_entity_poly.type
_entity_poly.pdbx_seq_one_letter_code
_entity_poly.pdbx_strand_id
1 'polypeptide(L)' 'GTVTGAGGRYELSGIPPGTYDLTVWHERYDGATRQITVTAGGTAEASFTLE' A
#
# COMPACT_ATOMS: atom_id res chain seq x y z
N GLY A 1 -9.30 0.31 -2.17
CA GLY A 1 -8.35 -0.75 -1.77
C GLY A 1 -8.24 -1.78 -2.87
N THR A 2 -7.30 -2.69 -2.77
CA THR A 2 -7.11 -3.80 -3.73
C THR A 2 -6.67 -5.05 -2.98
N VAL A 3 -6.82 -6.22 -3.61
CA VAL A 3 -6.28 -7.49 -3.12
C VAL A 3 -4.91 -7.69 -3.77
N THR A 4 -3.92 -8.15 -3.00
CA THR A 4 -2.60 -8.47 -3.51
C THR A 4 -2.66 -9.66 -4.47
N GLY A 5 -1.93 -9.58 -5.57
CA GLY A 5 -1.77 -10.68 -6.52
C GLY A 5 -0.76 -11.73 -6.06
N ALA A 6 -0.48 -12.70 -6.93
CA ALA A 6 0.56 -13.69 -6.69
C ALA A 6 1.91 -13.01 -6.41
N GLY A 7 2.61 -13.46 -5.35
CA GLY A 7 3.87 -12.86 -4.91
C GLY A 7 3.73 -11.56 -4.12
N GLY A 8 2.52 -11.17 -3.71
CA GLY A 8 2.30 -10.01 -2.85
C GLY A 8 2.29 -8.66 -3.57
N ARG A 9 2.35 -8.64 -4.90
CA ARG A 9 2.31 -7.40 -5.69
C ARG A 9 0.92 -6.78 -5.67
N TYR A 10 0.85 -5.46 -5.57
CA TYR A 10 -0.38 -4.68 -5.66
C TYR A 10 -0.14 -3.40 -6.47
N GLU A 11 -1.23 -2.79 -6.93
CA GLU A 11 -1.24 -1.49 -7.58
C GLU A 11 -2.53 -0.75 -7.22
N LEU A 12 -2.41 0.52 -6.83
CA LEU A 12 -3.54 1.42 -6.62
C LEU A 12 -3.38 2.60 -7.58
N SER A 13 -4.27 2.72 -8.55
CA SER A 13 -4.29 3.80 -9.54
C SER A 13 -5.31 4.89 -9.19
N GLY A 14 -5.07 6.12 -9.66
CA GLY A 14 -6.03 7.22 -9.52
C GLY A 14 -6.09 7.85 -8.13
N ILE A 15 -5.02 7.70 -7.34
CA ILE A 15 -4.91 8.32 -6.01
C ILE A 15 -4.50 9.79 -6.18
N PRO A 16 -5.29 10.76 -5.66
CA PRO A 16 -4.90 12.16 -5.69
C PRO A 16 -3.60 12.43 -4.91
N PRO A 17 -2.92 13.55 -5.18
CA PRO A 17 -1.74 13.92 -4.40
C PRO A 17 -2.10 14.18 -2.95
N GLY A 18 -1.30 13.67 -2.02
CA GLY A 18 -1.55 13.77 -0.59
C GLY A 18 -0.69 12.81 0.23
N THR A 19 -0.80 12.96 1.56
CA THR A 19 -0.20 12.04 2.53
C THR A 19 -1.28 11.08 3.02
N TYR A 20 -0.98 9.79 3.00
CA TYR A 20 -1.92 8.73 3.33
C TYR A 20 -1.28 7.70 4.25
N ASP A 21 -2.09 7.13 5.14
CA ASP A 21 -1.75 5.90 5.84
C ASP A 21 -2.16 4.70 4.98
N LEU A 22 -1.16 3.94 4.52
CA LEU A 22 -1.37 2.70 3.77
C LEU A 22 -1.33 1.52 4.73
N THR A 23 -2.48 0.86 4.91
CA THR A 23 -2.63 -0.32 5.75
C THR A 23 -2.72 -1.58 4.90
N VAL A 24 -1.93 -2.60 5.27
CA VAL A 24 -1.97 -3.96 4.75
C VAL A 24 -2.45 -4.89 5.85
N TRP A 25 -3.35 -5.80 5.51
CA TRP A 25 -3.89 -6.80 6.43
C TRP A 25 -3.88 -8.18 5.79
N HIS A 26 -3.69 -9.21 6.60
CA HIS A 26 -3.77 -10.61 6.20
C HIS A 26 -4.34 -11.42 7.37
N GLU A 27 -5.21 -12.39 7.11
CA GLU A 27 -5.90 -13.16 8.18
C GLU A 27 -4.95 -13.90 9.13
N ARG A 28 -3.77 -14.29 8.65
CA ARG A 28 -2.80 -15.11 9.40
C ARG A 28 -1.61 -14.34 9.98
N TYR A 29 -1.47 -13.07 9.64
CA TYR A 29 -0.30 -12.27 10.01
C TYR A 29 -0.76 -10.95 10.61
N ASP A 30 0.07 -10.36 11.46
CA ASP A 30 -0.21 -9.03 11.96
C ASP A 30 -0.20 -8.01 10.81
N GLY A 31 -1.22 -7.15 10.79
CA GLY A 31 -1.32 -6.08 9.80
C GLY A 31 -0.22 -5.03 10.01
N ALA A 32 0.11 -4.30 8.95
CA ALA A 32 1.10 -3.24 8.99
C ALA A 32 0.54 -1.96 8.38
N THR A 33 0.89 -0.81 8.97
CA THR A 33 0.51 0.52 8.46
C THR A 33 1.75 1.35 8.24
N ARG A 34 1.80 2.08 7.12
CA ARG A 34 2.89 2.99 6.79
C ARG A 34 2.38 4.26 6.13
N GLN A 35 2.87 5.40 6.58
CA GLN A 35 2.59 6.68 5.94
C GLN A 35 3.35 6.78 4.61
N ILE A 36 2.65 7.16 3.54
CA ILE A 36 3.20 7.41 2.21
C ILE A 36 2.75 8.78 1.69
N THR A 37 3.51 9.37 0.78
CA THR A 37 3.15 10.61 0.08
C THR A 37 3.05 10.35 -1.41
N VAL A 38 1.88 10.63 -1.98
CA VAL A 38 1.64 10.61 -3.43
C VAL A 38 1.86 12.02 -3.97
N THR A 39 2.77 12.17 -4.93
CA THR A 39 3.02 13.44 -5.62
C THR A 39 2.17 13.55 -6.89
N ALA A 40 1.97 14.78 -7.38
CA ALA A 40 1.19 15.02 -8.60
C ALA A 40 1.82 14.31 -9.81
N GLY A 41 1.06 13.38 -10.41
CA GLY A 41 1.50 12.55 -11.54
C GLY A 41 2.58 11.51 -11.19
N GLY A 42 2.92 11.35 -9.90
CA GLY A 42 3.94 10.42 -9.44
C GLY A 42 3.38 9.10 -8.91
N THR A 43 4.29 8.17 -8.67
CA THR A 43 4.00 6.88 -8.02
C THR A 43 4.67 6.85 -6.66
N ALA A 44 3.91 6.48 -5.63
CA ALA A 44 4.46 6.16 -4.32
C ALA A 44 4.69 4.64 -4.23
N GLU A 45 5.86 4.23 -3.74
CA GLU A 45 6.20 2.83 -3.55
C GLU A 45 6.34 2.50 -2.07
N ALA A 46 5.77 1.36 -1.65
CA ALA A 46 5.92 0.84 -0.29
C ALA A 46 5.96 -0.69 -0.31
N SER A 47 6.90 -1.23 0.46
CA SER A 47 7.01 -2.67 0.71
C SER A 47 6.70 -2.96 2.16
N PHE A 48 6.02 -4.09 2.39
CA PHE A 48 5.61 -4.54 3.71
C PHE A 48 6.09 -5.98 3.91
N THR A 49 6.63 -6.25 5.09
CA THR A 49 6.79 -7.59 5.63
C THR A 49 5.77 -7.73 6.76
N LEU A 50 4.99 -8.80 6.73
CA LEU A 50 4.03 -9.11 7.79
C LEU A 50 4.60 -10.24 8.64
N GLU A 51 4.39 -10.16 9.95
CA GLU A 51 4.92 -11.10 10.96
C GLU A 51 3.83 -12.08 11.42
#